data_AF-A0AA96GKT7-F1
#
_entry.id   AF-A0AA96GKT7-F1
#
_cell.length_a   1.000
_cell.length_b   1.000
_cell.length_c   1.000
_cell.angle_alpha   90.00
_cell.angle_beta   90.00
_cell.angle_gamma   90.00
#
_symmetry.space_group_name_H-M   'P 1'
#
loop_
_entity.id
_entity.type
_entity.pdbx_description
1 polymer ?
#
loop_
_entity_poly.entity_id
_entity_poly.type
_entity_poly.pdbx_seq_one_letter_code
_entity_poly.pdbx_strand_id
1 'polypeptide(L)'
;MRKIILIGVLVLVGAWLAYCFMGLPTYTWHQKMTLEVEVEEQLYTGTSVVKVRVKESEPLTKQLGYPLQFGAKGEAAFVELPGSRYLFALLDGGPPDSGPQTNAVNVFKDQLPKGNPERFAVLSKSRFMTDLPRSHYPLLVAFMDINDPNSVREVDPENLAATFGPGVSLKRITLEITDEPITEGKIESVLGWWLAQGNEKKGPPSLRVPNDSPRGWYHIGVTKFIMGKQ
;
A
#
# COMPACT_ATOMS: atom_id res chain seq x y z
N MET A 1 35.41 41.69 24.51
CA MET A 1 35.59 40.28 24.10
C MET A 1 34.47 39.36 24.57
N ARG A 2 34.22 39.20 25.89
CA ARG A 2 33.20 38.28 26.43
C ARG A 2 31.76 38.49 25.91
N LYS A 3 31.32 39.73 25.68
CA LYS A 3 29.99 40.04 25.09
C LYS A 3 29.87 39.65 23.61
N ILE A 4 30.95 39.77 22.85
CA ILE A 4 30.99 39.42 21.41
C ILE A 4 30.94 37.90 21.24
N ILE A 5 31.63 37.16 22.11
CA ILE A 5 31.59 35.69 22.16
C ILE A 5 30.17 35.21 22.52
N LEU A 6 29.51 35.83 23.50
CA LEU A 6 28.15 35.46 23.90
C LEU A 6 27.13 35.66 22.76
N ILE A 7 27.24 36.77 22.03
CA ILE A 7 26.37 37.06 20.87
C ILE A 7 26.63 36.06 19.74
N GLY A 8 27.90 35.73 19.46
CA GLY A 8 28.25 34.71 18.46
C GLY A 8 27.68 33.32 18.79
N VAL A 9 27.76 32.91 20.06
CA VAL A 9 27.18 31.63 20.51
C VAL A 9 25.66 31.63 20.39
N LEU A 10 24.98 32.72 20.77
CA LEU A 10 23.52 32.82 20.65
C LEU A 10 23.04 32.80 19.19
N VAL A 11 23.80 33.41 18.27
CA VAL A 11 23.49 33.36 16.83
C VAL A 11 23.67 31.95 16.28
N LEU A 12 24.74 31.24 16.68
CA LEU A 12 24.96 29.85 16.26
C LEU A 12 23.90 28.90 16.81
N VAL A 13 23.51 29.05 18.08
CA VAL A 13 22.42 28.27 18.68
C VAL A 13 21.08 28.62 18.01
N GLY A 14 20.81 29.90 17.74
CA GLY A 14 19.60 30.32 17.03
C GLY A 14 19.54 29.78 15.60
N ALA A 15 20.65 29.78 14.87
CA ALA A 15 20.75 29.21 13.52
C ALA A 15 20.62 27.67 13.53
N TRP A 16 21.21 27.01 14.53
CA TRP A 16 21.07 25.57 14.71
C TRP A 16 19.63 25.17 15.07
N LEU A 17 19.00 25.91 15.99
CA LEU A 17 17.59 25.72 16.33
C LEU A 17 16.69 25.99 15.12
N ALA A 18 16.90 27.08 14.37
CA ALA A 18 16.14 27.37 13.15
C ALA A 18 16.30 26.26 12.08
N TYR A 19 17.51 25.70 11.94
CA TYR A 19 17.79 24.56 11.06
C TYR A 19 17.08 23.28 11.55
N CYS A 20 17.08 23.01 12.85
CA CYS A 20 16.32 21.91 13.43
C CYS A 20 14.79 22.10 13.30
N PHE A 21 14.30 23.34 13.28
CA PHE A 21 12.88 23.67 13.13
C PHE A 21 12.40 23.74 11.68
N MET A 22 13.30 23.91 10.70
CA MET A 22 13.00 23.70 9.27
C MET A 22 12.82 22.19 9.03
N GLY A 23 11.60 21.70 9.24
CA GLY A 23 11.25 20.30 9.03
C GLY A 23 11.69 19.79 7.65
N LEU A 24 12.13 18.54 7.61
CA LEU A 24 12.60 17.90 6.38
C LEU A 24 11.46 17.80 5.33
N PRO A 25 11.76 18.01 4.03
CA PRO A 25 10.77 17.89 2.97
C PRO A 25 9.98 16.58 3.08
N THR A 26 8.66 16.72 3.02
CA THR A 26 7.72 15.60 3.06
C THR A 26 6.82 15.70 1.84
N TYR A 27 6.76 14.61 1.08
CA TYR A 27 5.85 14.43 -0.04
C TYR A 27 4.77 13.45 0.36
N THR A 28 3.57 13.69 -0.14
CA THR A 28 2.39 12.87 0.15
C THR A 28 1.48 12.86 -1.06
N TRP A 29 0.94 11.70 -1.40
CA TRP A 29 -0.13 11.55 -2.38
C TRP A 29 -1.07 10.44 -1.94
N HIS A 30 -2.29 10.45 -2.45
CA HIS A 30 -3.20 9.32 -2.35
C HIS A 30 -3.23 8.59 -3.68
N GLN A 31 -3.20 7.27 -3.62
CA GLN A 31 -3.37 6.43 -4.80
C GLN A 31 -4.56 5.50 -4.59
N LYS A 32 -5.50 5.56 -5.53
CA LYS A 32 -6.69 4.73 -5.59
C LYS A 32 -6.42 3.53 -6.47
N MET A 33 -6.75 2.37 -5.94
CA MET A 33 -6.80 1.13 -6.68
C MET A 33 -8.25 0.74 -6.92
N THR A 34 -8.58 0.45 -8.18
CA THR A 34 -9.91 0.01 -8.60
C THR A 34 -9.79 -1.38 -9.23
N LEU A 35 -10.58 -2.33 -8.75
CA LEU A 35 -10.70 -3.67 -9.32
C LEU A 35 -12.05 -3.78 -10.02
N GLU A 36 -12.03 -4.35 -11.22
CA GLU A 36 -13.21 -4.60 -12.02
C GLU A 36 -13.29 -6.09 -12.37
N VAL A 37 -14.30 -6.77 -11.83
CA VAL A 37 -14.55 -8.20 -12.02
C VAL A 37 -15.89 -8.38 -12.72
N GLU A 38 -15.93 -9.16 -13.79
CA GLU A 38 -17.16 -9.54 -14.46
C GLU A 38 -17.61 -10.92 -13.97
N VAL A 39 -18.91 -11.03 -13.65
CA VAL A 39 -19.59 -12.27 -13.31
C VAL A 39 -20.84 -12.35 -14.18
N GLU A 40 -20.91 -13.33 -15.08
CA GLU A 40 -22.07 -13.52 -15.98
C GLU A 40 -22.48 -12.22 -16.70
N GLU A 41 -21.51 -11.53 -17.30
CA GLU A 41 -21.69 -10.23 -18.00
C GLU A 41 -22.01 -9.02 -17.10
N GLN A 42 -22.22 -9.22 -15.80
CA GLN A 42 -22.39 -8.14 -14.83
C GLN A 42 -21.04 -7.70 -14.25
N LEU A 43 -20.78 -6.39 -14.27
CA LEU A 43 -19.56 -5.81 -13.70
C LEU A 43 -19.72 -5.52 -12.19
N TYR A 44 -18.75 -5.96 -11.40
CA TYR A 44 -18.59 -5.69 -9.98
C TYR A 44 -17.30 -4.90 -9.77
N THR A 45 -17.37 -3.82 -8.98
CA THR A 45 -16.26 -2.89 -8.79
C THR A 45 -15.93 -2.72 -7.32
N GLY A 46 -14.64 -2.70 -7.02
CA GLY A 46 -14.09 -2.58 -5.69
C GLY A 46 -12.98 -1.54 -5.66
N THR A 47 -12.96 -0.68 -4.65
CA THR A 47 -11.98 0.41 -4.57
C THR A 47 -11.39 0.58 -3.18
N SER A 48 -10.12 0.95 -3.15
CA SER A 48 -9.45 1.46 -1.94
C SER A 48 -8.45 2.55 -2.27
N VAL A 49 -8.32 3.52 -1.37
CA VAL A 49 -7.40 4.64 -1.44
C VAL A 49 -6.34 4.50 -0.35
N VAL A 50 -5.07 4.48 -0.76
CA VAL A 50 -3.92 4.42 0.15
C VAL A 50 -3.15 5.73 0.07
N LYS A 51 -2.85 6.31 1.23
CA LYS A 51 -1.91 7.43 1.35
C LYS A 51 -0.49 6.91 1.36
N VAL A 52 0.35 7.49 0.51
CA VAL A 52 1.79 7.29 0.54
C VAL A 52 2.45 8.55 1.06
N ARG A 53 3.46 8.38 1.93
CA ARG A 53 4.30 9.46 2.46
C ARG A 53 5.75 9.14 2.19
N VAL A 54 6.49 10.12 1.67
CA VAL A 54 7.94 10.05 1.54
C VAL A 54 8.54 11.24 2.29
N LYS A 55 9.39 10.97 3.28
CA LYS A 55 10.09 11.98 4.05
C LYS A 55 11.58 11.88 3.77
N GLU A 56 12.25 13.00 3.56
CA GLU A 56 13.71 12.99 3.58
C GLU A 56 14.24 12.62 4.96
N SER A 57 15.30 11.82 4.99
CA SER A 57 15.97 11.44 6.23
C SER A 57 16.88 12.56 6.76
N GLU A 58 17.13 12.52 8.07
CA GLU A 58 18.10 13.39 8.72
C GLU A 58 19.54 13.12 8.21
N PRO A 59 20.47 14.08 8.35
CA PRO A 59 21.83 13.96 7.79
C PRO A 59 22.57 12.68 8.20
N LEU A 60 22.48 12.27 9.47
CA LEU A 60 23.13 11.05 9.95
C LEU A 60 22.53 9.81 9.27
N THR A 61 21.21 9.71 9.19
CA THR A 61 20.51 8.59 8.55
C THR A 61 20.77 8.54 7.04
N LYS A 62 20.91 9.71 6.39
CA LYS A 62 21.39 9.83 5.00
C LYS A 62 22.80 9.27 4.84
N GLN A 63 23.73 9.61 5.74
CA GLN A 63 25.11 9.09 5.73
C GLN A 63 25.17 7.57 5.93
N LEU A 64 24.20 7.00 6.65
CA LEU A 64 24.04 5.56 6.82
C LEU A 64 23.40 4.85 5.61
N GLY A 65 23.15 5.56 4.51
CA GLY A 65 22.61 4.97 3.27
C GLY A 65 21.08 4.88 3.22
N TYR A 66 20.37 5.54 4.14
CA TYR A 66 18.90 5.57 4.18
C TYR A 66 18.38 6.98 3.89
N PRO A 67 18.45 7.47 2.64
CA PRO A 67 18.18 8.87 2.34
C PRO A 67 16.71 9.28 2.46
N LEU A 68 15.81 8.31 2.42
CA LEU A 68 14.36 8.51 2.44
C LEU A 68 13.70 7.56 3.43
N GLN A 69 12.60 8.02 4.03
CA GLN A 69 11.68 7.22 4.83
C GLN A 69 10.35 7.13 4.09
N PHE A 70 9.94 5.90 3.79
CA PHE A 70 8.67 5.61 3.13
C PHE A 70 7.65 5.18 4.17
N GLY A 71 6.41 5.63 3.99
CA GLY A 71 5.28 5.21 4.79
C GLY A 71 4.04 5.08 3.92
N ALA A 72 3.14 4.18 4.31
CA ALA A 72 1.82 4.06 3.70
C ALA A 72 0.76 3.91 4.78
N LYS A 73 -0.43 4.46 4.51
CA LYS A 73 -1.61 4.32 5.36
C LYS A 73 -2.84 4.03 4.50
N GLY A 74 -3.57 2.99 4.84
CA GLY A 74 -4.80 2.60 4.14
C GLY A 74 -4.98 1.09 4.12
N GLU A 75 -5.92 0.66 3.29
CA GLU A 75 -6.41 -0.71 3.24
C GLU A 75 -6.26 -1.34 1.86
N ALA A 76 -6.18 -2.66 1.82
CA ALA A 76 -6.30 -3.43 0.59
C ALA A 76 -7.64 -3.15 -0.09
N ALA A 77 -7.63 -3.05 -1.42
CA ALA A 77 -8.86 -2.98 -2.18
C ALA A 77 -9.51 -4.37 -2.23
N PHE A 78 -10.84 -4.42 -2.26
CA PHE A 78 -11.55 -5.65 -2.53
C PHE A 78 -12.83 -5.41 -3.31
N VAL A 79 -13.25 -6.45 -4.03
CA VAL A 79 -14.54 -6.52 -4.72
C VAL A 79 -15.38 -7.58 -4.01
N GLU A 80 -16.61 -7.22 -3.64
CA GLU A 80 -17.63 -8.19 -3.22
C GLU A 80 -18.34 -8.74 -4.46
N LEU A 81 -18.37 -10.05 -4.56
CA LEU A 81 -19.00 -10.82 -5.62
C LEU A 81 -20.27 -11.51 -5.07
N PRO A 82 -21.18 -11.97 -5.95
CA PRO A 82 -22.35 -12.72 -5.54
C PRO A 82 -22.03 -13.90 -4.62
N GLY A 83 -22.88 -14.08 -3.61
CA GLY A 83 -22.75 -15.16 -2.62
C GLY A 83 -21.79 -14.84 -1.48
N SER A 84 -21.56 -13.56 -1.14
CA SER A 84 -20.63 -13.12 -0.08
C SER A 84 -19.20 -13.63 -0.30
N ARG A 85 -18.76 -13.60 -1.57
CA ARG A 85 -17.40 -13.97 -1.97
C ARG A 85 -16.61 -12.70 -2.23
N TYR A 86 -15.33 -12.70 -1.91
CA TYR A 86 -14.51 -11.50 -1.98
C TYR A 86 -13.21 -11.77 -2.72
N LEU A 87 -12.83 -10.87 -3.62
CA LEU A 87 -11.50 -10.81 -4.21
C LEU A 87 -10.75 -9.64 -3.59
N PHE A 88 -9.67 -9.92 -2.88
CA PHE A 88 -8.81 -8.91 -2.26
C PHE A 88 -7.55 -8.68 -3.09
N ALA A 89 -7.21 -7.42 -3.34
CA ALA A 89 -5.91 -6.98 -3.83
C ALA A 89 -5.07 -6.51 -2.65
N LEU A 90 -4.11 -7.34 -2.25
CA LEU A 90 -3.27 -7.04 -1.09
C LEU A 90 -2.37 -5.84 -1.34
N LEU A 91 -2.03 -5.16 -0.24
CA LEU A 91 -1.10 -4.03 -0.27
C LEU A 91 0.32 -4.45 -0.67
N ASP A 92 0.70 -5.72 -0.50
CA ASP A 92 2.08 -6.19 -0.74
C ASP A 92 2.14 -7.69 -1.13
N GLY A 93 3.20 -8.07 -1.85
CA GLY A 93 3.51 -9.45 -2.27
C GLY A 93 3.15 -9.82 -3.72
N GLY A 94 2.79 -8.85 -4.56
CA GLY A 94 2.63 -9.05 -6.01
C GLY A 94 3.87 -8.57 -6.77
N PRO A 95 4.10 -9.02 -8.02
CA PRO A 95 5.22 -8.53 -8.83
C PRO A 95 5.04 -7.04 -9.20
N PRO A 96 6.12 -6.23 -9.25
CA PRO A 96 7.39 -6.48 -8.55
C PRO A 96 7.14 -6.44 -7.04
N ASP A 97 7.69 -7.40 -6.28
CA ASP A 97 7.50 -7.58 -4.82
C ASP A 97 7.70 -6.23 -4.08
N SER A 98 6.62 -5.47 -3.95
CA SER A 98 6.67 -4.07 -3.58
C SER A 98 5.30 -3.59 -3.10
N GLY A 99 5.34 -2.80 -2.02
CA GLY A 99 4.14 -2.31 -1.37
C GLY A 99 3.59 -1.02 -1.98
N PRO A 100 2.52 -0.44 -1.39
CA PRO A 100 1.93 0.81 -1.88
C PRO A 100 2.95 1.96 -1.97
N GLN A 101 4.05 1.92 -1.22
CA GLN A 101 5.06 2.96 -1.20
C GLN A 101 5.74 3.17 -2.57
N THR A 102 5.75 2.16 -3.43
CA THR A 102 6.46 2.17 -4.72
C THR A 102 5.56 2.04 -5.93
N ASN A 103 4.29 1.64 -5.77
CA ASN A 103 3.36 1.38 -6.88
C ASN A 103 3.31 2.53 -7.89
N ALA A 104 2.94 3.74 -7.45
CA ALA A 104 2.88 4.90 -8.33
C ALA A 104 4.23 5.23 -9.00
N VAL A 105 5.35 5.07 -8.29
CA VAL A 105 6.69 5.34 -8.82
C VAL A 105 7.04 4.36 -9.94
N ASN A 106 6.73 3.08 -9.76
CA ASN A 106 7.04 2.03 -10.73
C ASN A 106 6.13 2.11 -11.95
N VAL A 107 4.83 2.29 -11.72
CA VAL A 107 3.80 2.34 -12.76
C VAL A 107 3.94 3.58 -13.64
N PHE A 108 4.21 4.74 -13.04
CA PHE A 108 4.32 6.01 -13.77
C PHE A 108 5.77 6.40 -14.08
N LYS A 109 6.74 5.46 -13.99
CA LYS A 109 8.18 5.75 -14.10
C LYS A 109 8.56 6.59 -15.33
N ASP A 110 7.88 6.38 -16.46
CA ASP A 110 8.18 7.05 -17.73
C ASP A 110 7.61 8.48 -17.80
N GLN A 111 6.67 8.81 -16.91
CA GLN A 111 6.07 10.15 -16.73
C GLN A 111 6.78 10.95 -15.62
N LEU A 112 7.71 10.33 -14.90
CA LEU A 112 8.38 10.91 -13.74
C LEU A 112 9.81 11.35 -14.06
N PRO A 113 10.29 12.44 -13.44
CA PRO A 113 11.71 12.77 -13.40
C PRO A 113 12.54 11.60 -12.84
N LYS A 114 13.77 11.43 -13.34
CA LYS A 114 14.68 10.37 -12.88
C LYS A 114 15.24 10.60 -11.46
N GLY A 115 15.19 11.84 -10.97
CA GLY A 115 15.76 12.26 -9.70
C GLY A 115 14.80 12.22 -8.51
N ASN A 116 15.39 12.03 -7.32
CA ASN A 116 14.76 12.43 -6.06
C ASN A 116 15.22 13.85 -5.70
N PRO A 117 14.34 14.69 -5.14
CA PRO A 117 12.96 14.41 -4.74
C PRO A 117 11.89 14.79 -5.80
N GLU A 118 12.28 15.27 -6.97
CA GLU A 118 11.38 15.89 -7.96
C GLU A 118 10.22 14.97 -8.36
N ARG A 119 10.48 13.66 -8.53
CA ARG A 119 9.43 12.71 -8.87
C ARG A 119 8.33 12.59 -7.83
N PHE A 120 8.65 12.72 -6.54
CA PHE A 120 7.65 12.70 -5.48
C PHE A 120 6.83 13.99 -5.49
N ALA A 121 7.45 15.13 -5.81
CA ALA A 121 6.74 16.39 -5.97
C ALA A 121 5.75 16.34 -7.15
N VAL A 122 6.11 15.66 -8.25
CA VAL A 122 5.21 15.42 -9.39
C VAL A 122 4.06 14.52 -8.98
N LEU A 123 4.32 13.37 -8.33
CA LEU A 123 3.26 12.48 -7.84
C LEU A 123 2.29 13.18 -6.88
N SER A 124 2.80 14.00 -5.96
CA SER A 124 1.98 14.78 -5.03
C SER A 124 1.01 15.76 -5.69
N LYS A 125 1.21 16.10 -6.97
CA LYS A 125 0.41 17.09 -7.70
C LYS A 125 -0.27 16.53 -8.94
N SER A 126 0.06 15.31 -9.35
CA SER A 126 -0.48 14.70 -10.56
C SER A 126 -1.86 14.09 -10.31
N ARG A 127 -2.58 13.80 -11.38
CA ARG A 127 -3.78 12.94 -11.38
C ARG A 127 -3.59 11.80 -12.38
N PHE A 128 -2.39 11.21 -12.35
CA PHE A 128 -2.05 10.13 -13.27
C PHE A 128 -2.95 8.93 -13.01
N MET A 129 -3.44 8.33 -14.09
CA MET A 129 -4.30 7.18 -14.06
C MET A 129 -3.88 6.22 -15.17
N THR A 130 -3.81 4.94 -14.87
CA THR A 130 -3.57 3.91 -15.87
C THR A 130 -4.12 2.56 -15.44
N ASP A 131 -4.47 1.74 -16.43
CA ASP A 131 -4.71 0.32 -16.19
C ASP A 131 -3.36 -0.34 -15.94
N LEU A 132 -3.28 -1.09 -14.85
CA LEU A 132 -2.04 -1.74 -14.45
C LEU A 132 -1.65 -2.80 -15.49
N PRO A 133 -0.40 -2.81 -15.95
CA PRO A 133 0.11 -3.99 -16.63
C PRO A 133 0.16 -5.15 -15.62
N ARG A 134 -0.03 -6.38 -16.10
CA ARG A 134 -0.03 -7.57 -15.23
C ARG A 134 1.21 -7.74 -14.37
N SER A 135 2.36 -7.27 -14.86
CA SER A 135 3.62 -7.27 -14.11
C SER A 135 3.63 -6.36 -12.87
N HIS A 136 2.55 -5.61 -12.64
CA HIS A 136 2.31 -4.73 -11.49
C HIS A 136 1.03 -5.08 -10.74
N TYR A 137 0.40 -6.22 -11.05
CA TYR A 137 -0.79 -6.64 -10.32
C TYR A 137 -0.42 -6.99 -8.87
N PRO A 138 -1.20 -6.50 -7.89
CA PRO A 138 -1.03 -6.92 -6.51
C PRO A 138 -1.30 -8.41 -6.38
N LEU A 139 -0.81 -9.01 -5.30
CA LEU A 139 -1.21 -10.37 -4.93
C LEU A 139 -2.72 -10.40 -4.68
N LEU A 140 -3.42 -11.20 -5.49
CA LEU A 140 -4.85 -11.40 -5.38
C LEU A 140 -5.16 -12.61 -4.51
N VAL A 141 -6.05 -12.47 -3.55
CA VAL A 141 -6.47 -13.57 -2.68
C VAL A 141 -7.98 -13.59 -2.46
N ALA A 142 -8.49 -14.78 -2.15
CA ALA A 142 -9.88 -15.02 -1.78
C ALA A 142 -9.95 -15.99 -0.61
N PHE A 143 -11.02 -15.93 0.17
CA PHE A 143 -11.32 -16.90 1.22
C PHE A 143 -12.38 -17.86 0.70
N MET A 144 -12.12 -19.17 0.73
CA MET A 144 -13.12 -20.18 0.32
C MET A 144 -14.26 -20.29 1.34
N ASP A 145 -13.97 -19.94 2.59
CA ASP A 145 -14.94 -19.61 3.62
C ASP A 145 -14.47 -18.33 4.31
N ILE A 146 -15.25 -17.26 4.18
CA ILE A 146 -14.90 -15.95 4.74
C ILE A 146 -14.79 -15.96 6.26
N ASN A 147 -15.24 -17.01 6.96
CA ASN A 147 -15.11 -17.14 8.42
C ASN A 147 -13.95 -18.07 8.85
N ASP A 148 -13.26 -18.71 7.89
CA ASP A 148 -12.09 -19.55 8.17
C ASP A 148 -10.81 -18.89 7.62
N PRO A 149 -9.87 -18.48 8.48
CA PRO A 149 -8.62 -17.84 8.04
C PRO A 149 -7.69 -18.80 7.28
N ASN A 150 -7.86 -20.11 7.40
CA ASN A 150 -7.06 -21.11 6.69
C ASN A 150 -7.61 -21.42 5.29
N SER A 151 -8.77 -20.85 4.96
CA SER A 151 -9.42 -20.99 3.66
C SER A 151 -8.86 -20.01 2.62
N VAL A 152 -7.93 -19.12 2.99
CA VAL A 152 -7.31 -18.16 2.06
C VAL A 152 -6.58 -18.90 0.93
N ARG A 153 -6.79 -18.45 -0.29
CA ARG A 153 -6.15 -18.95 -1.50
C ARG A 153 -5.69 -17.78 -2.35
N GLU A 154 -4.55 -17.97 -3.01
CA GLU A 154 -4.12 -17.10 -4.09
C GLU A 154 -5.05 -17.27 -5.30
N VAL A 155 -5.37 -16.16 -5.95
CA VAL A 155 -6.22 -16.13 -7.14
C VAL A 155 -5.36 -15.80 -8.34
N ASP A 156 -5.33 -16.69 -9.33
CA ASP A 156 -4.70 -16.41 -10.61
C ASP A 156 -5.50 -15.32 -11.35
N PRO A 157 -4.93 -14.13 -11.63
CA PRO A 157 -5.62 -13.05 -12.34
C PRO A 157 -6.06 -13.43 -13.76
N GLU A 158 -5.48 -14.46 -14.37
CA GLU A 158 -5.88 -14.97 -15.68
C GLU A 158 -7.03 -15.98 -15.62
N ASN A 159 -7.25 -16.57 -14.45
CA ASN A 159 -8.19 -17.68 -14.28
C ASN A 159 -8.93 -17.59 -12.94
N LEU A 160 -9.65 -16.47 -12.73
CA LEU A 160 -10.55 -16.32 -11.59
C LEU A 160 -11.58 -17.46 -11.51
N ALA A 161 -11.97 -18.02 -12.65
CA ALA A 161 -12.93 -19.11 -12.71
C ALA A 161 -12.48 -20.37 -11.96
N ALA A 162 -11.17 -20.63 -11.85
CA ALA A 162 -10.64 -21.72 -11.03
C ALA A 162 -10.96 -21.55 -9.54
N THR A 163 -11.15 -20.31 -9.08
CA THR A 163 -11.43 -19.99 -7.67
C THR A 163 -12.91 -19.71 -7.43
N PHE A 164 -13.56 -18.95 -8.30
CA PHE A 164 -14.93 -18.46 -8.10
C PHE A 164 -16.00 -19.20 -8.92
N GLY A 165 -15.58 -20.12 -9.80
CA GLY A 165 -16.47 -20.85 -10.71
C GLY A 165 -16.59 -20.20 -12.09
N PRO A 166 -17.26 -20.89 -13.05
CA PRO A 166 -17.38 -20.43 -14.43
C PRO A 166 -18.07 -19.06 -14.52
N GLY A 167 -17.72 -18.30 -15.57
CA GLY A 167 -18.32 -16.97 -15.82
C GLY A 167 -17.72 -15.82 -15.01
N VAL A 168 -16.69 -16.07 -14.19
CA VAL A 168 -15.98 -15.04 -13.42
C VAL A 168 -14.62 -14.70 -14.05
N SER A 169 -14.39 -13.42 -14.35
CA SER A 169 -13.13 -12.94 -14.93
C SER A 169 -12.72 -11.56 -14.42
N LEU A 170 -11.41 -11.33 -14.28
CA LEU A 170 -10.88 -10.02 -13.95
C LEU A 170 -10.76 -9.20 -15.24
N LYS A 171 -11.43 -8.05 -15.32
CA LYS A 171 -11.36 -7.17 -16.48
C LYS A 171 -10.12 -6.30 -16.45
N ARG A 172 -9.89 -5.62 -15.34
CA ARG A 172 -8.71 -4.78 -15.13
C ARG A 172 -8.54 -4.41 -13.67
N ILE A 173 -7.33 -3.94 -13.38
CA ILE A 173 -7.01 -3.21 -12.16
C ILE A 173 -6.46 -1.86 -12.60
N THR A 174 -7.00 -0.78 -12.04
CA THR A 174 -6.57 0.58 -12.36
C THR A 174 -5.89 1.19 -11.14
N LEU A 175 -4.82 1.95 -11.38
CA LEU A 175 -4.17 2.79 -10.37
C LEU A 175 -4.31 4.26 -10.77
N GLU A 176 -4.78 5.08 -9.84
CA GLU A 176 -5.01 6.51 -10.02
C GLU A 176 -4.39 7.30 -8.86
N ILE A 177 -3.74 8.43 -9.15
CA ILE A 177 -3.39 9.44 -8.15
C ILE A 177 -4.60 10.35 -7.95
N THR A 178 -5.11 10.43 -6.73
CA THR A 178 -6.40 11.07 -6.42
C THR A 178 -6.31 12.01 -5.20
N ASP A 179 -7.34 12.84 -5.00
CA ASP A 179 -7.59 13.60 -3.77
C ASP A 179 -8.61 12.93 -2.85
N GLU A 180 -9.20 11.81 -3.27
CA GLU A 180 -10.17 11.08 -2.44
C GLU A 180 -9.57 10.72 -1.07
N PRO A 181 -10.39 10.68 -0.01
CA PRO A 181 -9.91 10.34 1.33
C PRO A 181 -9.38 8.91 1.37
N ILE A 182 -8.47 8.66 2.31
CA ILE A 182 -7.93 7.32 2.59
C ILE A 182 -9.10 6.39 2.93
N THR A 183 -9.05 5.16 2.42
CA THR A 183 -10.01 4.13 2.81
C THR A 183 -9.66 3.56 4.18
N GLU A 184 -10.64 3.59 5.09
CA GLU A 184 -10.56 3.08 6.45
C GLU A 184 -11.87 2.33 6.79
N GLY A 185 -11.78 1.24 7.55
CA GLY A 185 -12.91 0.49 8.10
C GLY A 185 -13.51 -0.57 7.18
N LYS A 186 -13.11 -0.65 5.90
CA LYS A 186 -13.71 -1.62 4.95
C LYS A 186 -13.18 -3.03 5.17
N ILE A 187 -11.89 -3.17 5.49
CA ILE A 187 -11.33 -4.48 5.83
C ILE A 187 -11.90 -4.97 7.16
N GLU A 188 -12.05 -4.08 8.15
CA GLU A 188 -12.67 -4.41 9.43
C GLU A 188 -14.12 -4.88 9.28
N SER A 189 -14.88 -4.29 8.35
CA SER A 189 -16.27 -4.70 8.14
C SER A 189 -16.41 -6.12 7.59
N VAL A 190 -15.39 -6.64 6.89
CA VAL A 190 -15.42 -7.98 6.28
C VAL A 190 -14.60 -9.00 7.10
N LEU A 191 -13.42 -8.62 7.55
CA LEU A 191 -12.45 -9.48 8.24
C LEU A 191 -12.31 -9.14 9.73
N GLY A 192 -13.26 -8.40 10.32
CA GLY A 192 -13.23 -8.02 11.74
C GLY A 192 -13.16 -9.22 12.68
N TRP A 193 -13.78 -10.35 12.31
CA TRP A 193 -13.71 -11.61 13.04
C TRP A 193 -12.27 -12.17 13.12
N TRP A 194 -11.45 -11.95 12.09
CA TRP A 194 -10.04 -12.37 12.06
C TRP A 194 -9.19 -11.40 12.86
N LEU A 195 -9.38 -10.10 12.65
CA LEU A 195 -8.65 -9.04 13.35
C LEU A 195 -8.83 -9.14 14.87
N ALA A 196 -10.03 -9.50 15.33
CA ALA A 196 -10.36 -9.70 16.74
C ALA A 196 -9.62 -10.88 17.41
N GLN A 197 -9.04 -11.79 16.64
CA GLN A 197 -8.21 -12.88 17.19
C GLN A 197 -6.82 -12.41 17.62
N GLY A 198 -6.43 -11.21 17.20
CA GLY A 198 -5.17 -10.58 17.59
C GLY A 198 -5.28 -9.81 18.90
N ASN A 199 -4.11 -9.50 19.47
CA ASN A 199 -3.99 -8.48 20.50
C ASN A 199 -2.98 -7.41 20.07
N GLU A 200 -2.92 -6.30 20.82
CA GLU A 200 -2.06 -5.15 20.55
C GLU A 200 -0.57 -5.52 20.33
N LYS A 201 -0.09 -6.63 20.90
CA LYS A 201 1.32 -7.01 20.85
C LYS A 201 1.69 -7.91 19.67
N LYS A 202 0.76 -8.68 19.12
CA LYS A 202 1.07 -9.74 18.14
C LYS A 202 0.23 -9.67 16.86
N GLY A 203 -0.81 -8.85 16.81
CA GLY A 203 -1.78 -8.89 15.70
C GLY A 203 -2.49 -10.25 15.62
N PRO A 204 -3.41 -10.43 14.65
CA PRO A 204 -4.06 -11.73 14.45
C PRO A 204 -3.07 -12.76 13.89
N PRO A 205 -3.34 -14.07 14.05
CA PRO A 205 -2.52 -15.11 13.44
C PRO A 205 -2.38 -14.89 11.93
N SER A 206 -1.17 -15.06 11.40
CA SER A 206 -0.93 -14.99 9.96
C SER A 206 -1.71 -16.09 9.23
N LEU A 207 -2.32 -15.74 8.10
CA LEU A 207 -3.00 -16.70 7.24
C LEU A 207 -1.97 -17.56 6.50
N ARG A 208 -2.31 -18.82 6.22
CA ARG A 208 -1.48 -19.75 5.46
C ARG A 208 -2.03 -19.91 4.06
N VAL A 209 -1.25 -19.53 3.06
CA VAL A 209 -1.62 -19.70 1.66
C VAL A 209 -0.80 -20.86 1.09
N PRO A 210 -1.45 -21.87 0.46
CA PRO A 210 -0.71 -22.93 -0.22
C PRO A 210 0.11 -22.36 -1.37
N ASN A 211 1.33 -22.86 -1.55
CA ASN A 211 2.16 -22.56 -2.72
C ASN A 211 3.04 -23.75 -3.12
N ASP A 212 3.73 -23.61 -4.25
CA ASP A 212 4.63 -24.63 -4.79
C ASP A 212 6.00 -24.71 -4.08
N SER A 213 6.14 -24.12 -2.88
CA SER A 213 7.38 -24.15 -2.11
C SER A 213 7.63 -25.54 -1.48
N PRO A 214 8.89 -25.95 -1.22
CA PRO A 214 9.19 -27.16 -0.44
C PRO A 214 8.58 -27.16 0.97
N ARG A 215 8.23 -25.99 1.52
CA ARG A 215 7.51 -25.85 2.79
C ARG A 215 5.99 -25.95 2.65
N GLY A 216 5.48 -25.93 1.41
CA GLY A 216 4.08 -26.04 1.02
C GLY A 216 3.21 -24.79 1.22
N TRP A 217 3.70 -23.77 1.94
CA TRP A 217 2.90 -22.60 2.33
C TRP A 217 3.74 -21.31 2.42
N TYR A 218 3.10 -20.16 2.22
CA TYR A 218 3.58 -18.84 2.68
C TYR A 218 2.57 -18.15 3.60
N HIS A 219 3.03 -17.13 4.31
CA HIS A 219 2.25 -16.44 5.34
C HIS A 219 1.79 -15.05 4.87
N ILE A 220 0.50 -14.76 5.07
CA ILE A 220 -0.08 -13.43 4.89
C ILE A 220 -0.41 -12.86 6.27
N GLY A 221 0.31 -11.80 6.64
CA GLY A 221 0.04 -11.05 7.87
C GLY A 221 -1.01 -9.94 7.66
N VAL A 222 -1.53 -9.41 8.76
CA VAL A 222 -2.49 -8.29 8.75
C VAL A 222 -1.99 -7.06 7.99
N THR A 223 -0.67 -6.84 7.97
CA THR A 223 -0.04 -5.71 7.28
C THR A 223 -0.21 -5.74 5.77
N LYS A 224 -0.57 -6.89 5.19
CA LYS A 224 -0.92 -7.02 3.77
C LYS A 224 -2.34 -6.54 3.46
N PHE A 225 -3.21 -6.45 4.46
CA PHE A 225 -4.57 -5.93 4.31
C PHE A 225 -4.70 -4.50 4.84
N ILE A 226 -3.96 -4.14 5.90
CA ILE A 226 -4.06 -2.82 6.54
C ILE A 226 -2.65 -2.32 6.87
N MET A 227 -2.28 -1.14 6.37
CA MET A 227 -1.04 -0.45 6.75
C MET A 227 -1.34 0.85 7.50
N GLY A 228 -0.49 1.15 8.50
CA GLY A 228 -0.46 2.45 9.15
C GLY A 228 -1.60 2.75 10.10
N LYS A 229 -2.20 1.74 10.75
CA LYS A 229 -3.09 1.97 11.90
C LYS A 229 -2.35 2.76 12.97
N GLN A 230 -2.94 3.89 13.38
CA GLN A 230 -2.47 4.73 14.48
C GLN A 230 -2.78 4.07 15.82
#